data_AF-A0A957C4Q5-F1
#
_entry.id   AF-A0A957C4Q5-F1
#
_cell.length_a   1.000
_cell.length_b   1.000
_cell.length_c   1.000
_cell.angle_alpha   90.00
_cell.angle_beta   90.00
_cell.angle_gamma   90.00
#
_symmetry.space_group_name_H-M   'P 1'
#
loop_
_entity.id
_entity.type
_entity.pdbx_description
1 polymer ?
#
loop_
_entity_poly.entity_id
_entity_poly.type
_entity_poly.pdbx_seq_one_letter_code
_entity_poly.pdbx_strand_id
1 'polypeptide(L)' 'TVTSDMLEDGMEVTTLNGATLTVNVSEDGVTLTDSVGNTYNVVTPDVMASNGVVHVIDGVLLPPME' A
#
# COMPACT_ATOMS: atom_id res chain seq x y z
N THR A 1 -0.86 12.10 -7.37
CA THR A 1 -0.72 11.83 -5.93
C THR A 1 -1.91 11.02 -5.51
N VAL A 2 -1.71 9.95 -4.73
CA VAL A 2 -2.79 9.11 -4.20
C VAL A 2 -2.80 9.33 -2.69
N THR A 3 -3.84 9.99 -2.20
CA THR A 3 -4.10 10.17 -0.76
C THR A 3 -5.03 9.09 -0.25
N SER A 4 -5.11 8.88 1.06
CA SER A 4 -5.92 7.79 1.63
C SER A 4 -7.42 7.92 1.33
N ASP A 5 -7.91 9.13 1.10
CA ASP A 5 -9.27 9.44 0.65
C ASP A 5 -9.59 8.98 -0.78
N MET A 6 -8.57 8.59 -1.57
CA MET A 6 -8.71 8.04 -2.92
C MET A 6 -8.62 6.52 -2.96
N LEU A 7 -8.37 5.85 -1.83
CA LEU A 7 -8.23 4.40 -1.75
C LEU A 7 -9.61 3.73 -1.60
N GLU A 8 -9.83 2.68 -2.38
CA GLU A 8 -11.00 1.83 -2.30
C GLU A 8 -10.60 0.40 -1.92
N ASP A 9 -11.47 -0.30 -1.20
CA ASP A 9 -11.23 -1.71 -0.86
C ASP A 9 -11.14 -2.57 -2.14
N GLY A 10 -10.10 -3.40 -2.22
CA GLY A 10 -9.79 -4.21 -3.40
C GLY A 10 -9.05 -3.46 -4.51
N MET A 11 -8.66 -2.20 -4.32
CA MET A 11 -7.87 -1.46 -5.32
C MET A 11 -6.50 -2.12 -5.53
N GLU A 12 -6.13 -2.36 -6.78
CA GLU A 12 -4.80 -2.86 -7.14
C GLU A 12 -3.85 -1.73 -7.52
N VAL A 13 -2.64 -1.76 -6.95
CA VAL A 13 -1.57 -0.80 -7.22
C VAL A 13 -0.36 -1.55 -7.74
N THR A 14 0.13 -1.17 -8.91
CA THR A 14 1.36 -1.73 -9.49
C THR A 14 2.57 -0.97 -8.98
N THR A 15 3.52 -1.69 -8.38
CA THR A 15 4.82 -1.15 -7.97
C THR A 15 5.70 -0.86 -9.19
N LEU A 16 6.75 -0.06 -9.00
CA LEU A 16 7.71 0.25 -10.08
C LEU A 16 8.38 -1.00 -10.66
N ASN A 17 8.57 -2.05 -9.84
CA ASN A 17 9.15 -3.32 -10.27
C ASN A 17 8.11 -4.27 -10.91
N GLY A 18 6.87 -3.82 -11.13
CA GLY A 18 5.81 -4.58 -11.80
C GLY A 18 5.02 -5.53 -10.89
N ALA A 19 5.38 -5.67 -9.61
CA ALA A 19 4.57 -6.43 -8.66
C ALA A 19 3.27 -5.70 -8.32
N THR A 20 2.18 -6.44 -8.10
CA THR A 20 0.88 -5.90 -7.68
C THR A 20 0.75 -5.95 -6.16
N LEU A 21 0.23 -4.87 -5.59
CA LEU A 21 -0.25 -4.79 -4.22
C LEU A 21 -1.76 -4.55 -4.24
N THR A 22 -2.50 -5.27 -3.41
CA THR A 22 -3.93 -5.06 -3.21
C THR A 22 -4.13 -4.21 -1.95
N VAL A 23 -4.89 -3.13 -2.07
CA VAL A 23 -5.29 -2.28 -0.96
C VAL A 23 -6.56 -2.85 -0.35
N ASN A 24 -6.57 -3.09 0.95
CA ASN A 24 -7.77 -3.44 1.70
C ASN A 24 -8.11 -2.31 2.66
N VAL A 25 -9.35 -1.80 2.57
CA VAL A 25 -9.83 -0.69 3.39
C VAL A 25 -10.94 -1.21 4.31
N SER A 26 -10.76 -1.03 5.61
CA SER A 26 -11.70 -1.50 6.64
C SER A 26 -11.97 -0.40 7.67
N GLU A 27 -12.94 -0.63 8.57
CA GLU A 27 -13.20 0.27 9.71
C GLU A 27 -11.98 0.40 10.64
N ASP A 28 -11.12 -0.62 10.68
CA ASP A 28 -9.91 -0.67 11.52
C ASP A 28 -8.68 0.01 10.86
N GLY A 29 -8.79 0.39 9.58
CA GLY A 29 -7.72 1.07 8.84
C GLY A 29 -7.45 0.46 7.45
N VAL A 30 -6.29 0.81 6.89
CA VAL A 30 -5.84 0.38 5.56
C VAL A 30 -4.72 -0.64 5.69
N THR A 31 -4.84 -1.74 4.95
CA THR A 31 -3.77 -2.73 4.81
C THR A 31 -3.42 -2.92 3.34
N LEU A 32 -2.20 -3.38 3.09
CA LEU A 32 -1.71 -3.75 1.76
C LEU A 32 -1.37 -5.23 1.76
N THR A 33 -1.87 -5.97 0.77
CA THR A 33 -1.55 -7.38 0.57
C THR A 33 -0.68 -7.52 -0.68
N ASP A 34 0.45 -8.21 -0.58
CA ASP A 34 1.30 -8.51 -1.73
C ASP A 34 0.82 -9.74 -2.52
N SER A 35 1.43 -9.97 -3.68
CA SER A 35 1.10 -11.10 -4.56
C SER A 35 1.35 -12.48 -3.96
N VAL A 36 2.11 -12.57 -2.86
CA VAL A 36 2.42 -13.81 -2.14
C VAL A 36 1.47 -13.98 -0.93
N GLY A 37 0.63 -12.99 -0.66
CA GLY A 37 -0.38 -13.02 0.40
C GLY A 37 0.10 -12.46 1.74
N ASN A 38 1.26 -11.80 1.81
CA ASN A 38 1.65 -11.10 3.03
C ASN A 38 0.87 -9.80 3.15
N THR A 39 0.40 -9.49 4.36
CA THR A 39 -0.37 -8.28 4.64
C THR A 39 0.39 -7.35 5.57
N TYR A 40 0.40 -6.07 5.23
CA TYR A 40 1.10 -5.00 5.93
C TYR A 40 0.09 -3.91 6.29
N ASN A 41 0.11 -3.43 7.53
CA ASN A 41 -0.78 -2.38 7.97
C ASN A 41 -0.17 -1.00 7.69
N VAL A 42 -0.99 -0.07 7.22
CA VAL A 42 -0.60 1.33 7.09
C VAL A 42 -0.71 1.99 8.46
N VAL A 43 0.45 2.27 9.08
CA VAL A 43 0.53 2.88 10.41
C VAL A 43 0.50 4.40 10.38
N THR A 44 0.90 5.02 9.26
CA THR A 44 0.80 6.48 9.10
C THR A 44 0.48 6.80 7.65
N PRO A 45 -0.79 7.12 7.34
CA PRO A 45 -1.16 7.57 6.01
C PRO A 45 -0.76 9.02 5.75
N ASP A 46 -0.71 9.39 4.47
CA ASP A 46 -0.71 10.78 3.99
C ASP A 46 0.44 11.69 4.46
N VAL A 47 1.67 11.15 4.55
CA VAL A 47 2.84 11.98 4.81
C VAL A 47 3.19 12.76 3.55
N MET A 48 2.88 14.06 3.56
CA MET A 48 3.13 14.96 2.43
C MET A 48 4.64 15.14 2.18
N ALA A 49 5.05 14.83 0.96
CA ALA A 49 6.40 15.06 0.46
C ALA A 49 6.37 16.10 -0.68
N SER A 50 7.52 16.69 -1.00
CA SER A 50 7.63 17.69 -2.08
C SER A 50 7.25 17.16 -3.46
N ASN A 51 7.24 15.84 -3.64
CA ASN A 51 7.02 15.16 -4.92
C ASN A 51 5.92 14.07 -4.84
N GLY A 52 5.15 14.00 -3.76
CA GLY A 52 4.14 12.96 -3.62
C GLY A 52 3.63 12.80 -2.19
N VAL A 53 3.09 11.62 -1.91
CA VAL A 53 2.59 11.22 -0.61
C VAL A 53 3.26 9.91 -0.22
N VAL A 54 3.67 9.81 1.04
CA VAL A 54 4.26 8.61 1.64
C VAL A 54 3.26 8.02 2.62
N HIS A 55 3.02 6.71 2.48
CA HIS A 55 2.25 5.91 3.43
C HIS A 55 3.24 4.99 4.17
N VAL A 56 3.28 5.06 5.50
CA VAL A 56 4.18 4.25 6.34
C VAL A 56 3.49 2.94 6.68
N ILE A 57 4.21 1.82 6.51
CA ILE A 57 3.73 0.47 6.82
C ILE A 57 4.55 -0.20 7.94
N ASP A 58 3.98 -1.20 8.59
CA ASP A 58 4.62 -1.99 9.65
C ASP A 58 5.29 -3.29 9.17
N GLY A 59 5.94 -3.25 8.00
CA GLY A 59 6.74 -4.37 7.53
C GLY A 59 7.64 -4.05 6.34
N VAL A 60 8.21 -5.10 5.76
CA VAL A 60 9.17 -4.98 4.65
C VAL A 60 8.58 -5.68 3.43
N LEU A 61 8.34 -4.93 2.36
CA LEU A 61 8.00 -5.50 1.06
C LEU A 61 9.20 -6.22 0.49
N LEU A 62 9.04 -7.52 0.25
CA LEU A 62 10.04 -8.30 -0.45
C LEU A 62 9.81 -8.20 -1.97
N PRO A 63 10.88 -8.12 -2.78
CA PRO A 63 10.74 -8.15 -4.23
C PRO A 63 10.12 -9.48 -4.68
N PRO A 64 9.39 -9.49 -5.81
CA PRO A 64 8.91 -10.74 -6.39
C PRO A 64 10.11 -11.67 -6.66
N MET A 65 9.94 -12.96 -6.38
CA MET A 65 10.91 -13.97 -6.81
C MET A 65 10.78 -14.11 -8.34
N GLU A 66 11.91 -14.01 -9.04
CA GLU A 66 12.00 -14.28 -10.50
C GLU A 66 11.55 -15.70 -10.86
#